data_AF-A0A957JZN7-F1
#
_entry.id   AF-A0A957JZN7-F1
#
_cell.length_a   1.000
_cell.length_b   1.000
_cell.length_c   1.000
_cell.angle_alpha   90.00
_cell.angle_beta   90.00
_cell.angle_gamma   90.00
#
_symmetry.space_group_name_H-M   'P 1'
#
loop_
_entity.id
_entity.type
_entity.pdbx_description
1 polymer ?
#
loop_
_entity_poly.entity_id
_entity_poly.type
_entity_poly.pdbx_seq_one_letter_code
_entity_poly.pdbx_strand_id
1 'polypeptide(L)'
;TAATEGDVAAVTALLAAGTPVDMPNERGITPLIAAARQNQVEVARLLIEAGADVNRQDNSRQSAYLISTSEGYLELLKLTLANGADVHSLDFFNGTGLIRAADRGHVEIVAELLTTDIAIDHVNRLGWTALLEAIILGNGGERHTEVVRLLVEAGADVNLADGNGVTPLAHAQQRNYAAMAAILVAAGAIASEPLALPTFTPVATAPPPDPLAAFTIAALRERQFSGGTIDRRTLLLETDLYAQYAMAYLSDGLTITGLLYEPAGSGPFPVLILLHGYWPREAYTAGTDTATAAEFFASQGYLVLVPDLRSWGDSDSGLSLFHMGLVTDVLHLIGSVASLPDADPTRIALWGHSMGGGLATKVLVIDSRVRAALLYAPNSADDADLIARWGTGCLPGQSTVA
;
A
#
# COMPACT_ATOMS: atom_id res chain seq x y z
N THR A 1 -19.37 -10.95 18.40
CA THR A 1 -20.56 -10.20 17.95
C THR A 1 -21.06 -9.26 19.03
N ALA A 2 -21.64 -9.75 20.13
CA ALA A 2 -22.14 -8.90 21.23
C ALA A 2 -21.13 -7.84 21.69
N ALA A 3 -19.85 -8.22 21.86
CA ALA A 3 -18.80 -7.27 22.24
C ALA A 3 -18.53 -6.16 21.21
N THR A 4 -18.60 -6.49 19.91
CA THR A 4 -18.45 -5.54 18.80
C THR A 4 -19.63 -4.56 18.75
N GLU A 5 -20.83 -5.05 19.03
CA GLU A 5 -22.08 -4.28 18.96
C GLU A 5 -22.31 -3.43 20.22
N GLY A 6 -21.51 -3.62 21.28
CA GLY A 6 -21.72 -2.92 22.54
C GLY A 6 -22.87 -3.48 23.38
N ASP A 7 -23.32 -4.71 23.11
CA ASP A 7 -24.46 -5.32 23.82
C ASP A 7 -24.02 -5.83 25.21
N VAL A 8 -24.09 -4.92 26.17
CA VAL A 8 -23.78 -5.14 27.59
C VAL A 8 -24.60 -6.30 28.18
N ALA A 9 -25.88 -6.41 27.83
CA ALA A 9 -26.77 -7.43 28.39
C ALA A 9 -26.40 -8.82 27.87
N ALA A 10 -26.14 -8.95 26.56
CA ALA A 10 -25.72 -10.20 25.97
C ALA A 10 -24.32 -10.63 26.46
N VAL A 11 -23.37 -9.69 26.59
CA VAL A 11 -22.04 -9.98 27.15
C VAL A 11 -22.16 -10.48 28.59
N THR A 12 -22.95 -9.80 29.43
CA THR A 12 -23.17 -10.22 30.83
C THR A 12 -23.78 -11.62 30.92
N ALA A 13 -24.79 -11.92 30.09
CA ALA A 13 -25.41 -13.23 30.06
C ALA A 13 -24.44 -14.34 29.60
N LEU A 14 -23.61 -14.06 28.60
CA LEU A 14 -22.60 -15.01 28.11
C LEU A 14 -21.51 -15.30 29.15
N LEU A 15 -21.04 -14.27 29.88
CA LEU A 15 -20.09 -14.43 30.97
C LEU A 15 -20.69 -15.25 32.13
N ALA A 16 -21.94 -14.96 32.52
CA ALA A 16 -22.66 -15.72 33.54
C ALA A 16 -22.88 -17.20 33.15
N ALA A 17 -22.98 -17.49 31.85
CA ALA A 17 -23.05 -18.85 31.33
C ALA A 17 -21.70 -19.60 31.30
N GLY A 18 -20.61 -18.96 31.75
CA GLY A 18 -19.27 -19.57 31.81
C GLY A 18 -18.50 -19.54 30.49
N THR A 19 -18.89 -18.68 29.54
CA THR A 19 -18.13 -18.49 28.30
C THR A 19 -16.71 -18.00 28.62
N PRO A 20 -15.65 -18.64 28.09
CA PRO A 20 -14.28 -18.17 28.27
C PRO A 20 -14.12 -16.72 27.76
N VAL A 21 -13.66 -15.83 28.63
CA VAL A 21 -13.60 -14.37 28.39
C VAL A 21 -12.67 -14.00 27.22
N ASP A 22 -11.58 -14.75 27.03
CA ASP A 22 -10.55 -14.50 26.02
C ASP A 22 -10.61 -15.43 24.81
N MET A 23 -11.77 -16.06 24.54
CA MET A 23 -11.91 -16.95 23.38
C MET A 23 -11.69 -16.18 22.06
N PRO A 24 -10.61 -16.44 21.30
CA PRO A 24 -10.34 -15.71 20.07
C PRO A 24 -11.08 -16.33 18.88
N ASN A 25 -11.37 -15.52 17.86
CA ASN A 25 -11.74 -16.04 16.53
C ASN A 25 -10.50 -16.44 15.71
N GLU A 26 -10.70 -16.87 14.46
CA GLU A 26 -9.61 -17.30 13.54
C GLU A 26 -8.54 -16.23 13.26
N ARG A 27 -8.87 -14.94 13.49
CA ARG A 27 -7.93 -13.82 13.35
C ARG A 27 -7.21 -13.47 14.64
N GLY A 28 -7.40 -14.26 15.70
CA GLY A 28 -6.86 -13.99 17.03
C GLY A 28 -7.62 -12.89 17.78
N ILE A 29 -8.77 -12.41 17.29
CA ILE A 29 -9.52 -11.32 17.90
C ILE A 29 -10.34 -11.89 19.07
N THR A 30 -10.00 -11.48 20.30
CA THR A 30 -10.79 -11.75 21.52
C THR A 30 -11.99 -10.80 21.63
N PRO A 31 -12.97 -11.09 22.51
CA PRO A 31 -14.07 -10.16 22.79
C PRO A 31 -13.58 -8.77 23.20
N LEU A 32 -12.51 -8.66 23.99
CA LEU A 32 -11.96 -7.38 24.43
C LEU A 32 -11.36 -6.59 23.26
N ILE A 33 -10.60 -7.25 22.38
CA ILE A 33 -10.08 -6.61 21.15
C ILE A 33 -11.22 -6.14 20.25
N ALA A 34 -12.30 -6.93 20.13
CA ALA A 34 -13.46 -6.57 19.34
C ALA A 34 -14.20 -5.34 19.90
N ALA A 35 -14.34 -5.23 21.22
CA ALA A 35 -14.91 -4.07 21.89
C ALA A 35 -14.01 -2.83 21.72
N ALA A 36 -12.69 -3.00 21.87
CA ALA A 36 -11.71 -1.93 21.73
C ALA A 36 -11.74 -1.27 20.34
N ARG A 37 -11.81 -2.08 19.26
CA ARG A 37 -11.89 -1.58 17.88
C ARG A 37 -13.09 -0.67 17.62
N GLN A 38 -14.17 -0.85 18.38
CA GLN A 38 -15.42 -0.10 18.25
C GLN A 38 -15.62 0.92 19.39
N ASN A 39 -14.60 1.14 20.22
CA ASN A 39 -14.64 2.00 21.40
C ASN A 39 -15.79 1.69 22.38
N GLN A 40 -16.14 0.41 22.55
CA GLN A 40 -17.21 -0.01 23.45
C GLN A 40 -16.69 -0.11 24.90
N VAL A 41 -16.42 1.04 25.53
CA VAL A 41 -15.73 1.12 26.84
C VAL A 41 -16.46 0.34 27.94
N GLU A 42 -17.79 0.39 27.97
CA GLU A 42 -18.55 -0.31 29.01
C GLU A 42 -18.47 -1.84 28.87
N VAL A 43 -18.51 -2.34 27.63
CA VAL A 43 -18.26 -3.76 27.36
C VAL A 43 -16.82 -4.13 27.71
N ALA A 44 -15.84 -3.28 27.35
CA ALA A 44 -14.44 -3.52 27.69
C ALA A 44 -14.24 -3.61 29.20
N ARG A 45 -14.90 -2.73 29.98
CA ARG A 45 -14.88 -2.76 31.45
C ARG A 45 -15.38 -4.10 32.00
N LEU A 46 -16.55 -4.56 31.55
CA LEU A 46 -17.11 -5.84 31.97
C LEU A 46 -16.21 -7.03 31.65
N LEU A 47 -15.61 -7.03 30.45
CA LEU A 47 -14.69 -8.10 30.04
C LEU A 47 -13.42 -8.10 30.88
N ILE A 48 -12.85 -6.92 31.17
CA ILE A 48 -11.66 -6.78 32.03
C ILE A 48 -11.96 -7.20 33.47
N GLU A 49 -13.11 -6.80 34.03
CA GLU A 49 -13.56 -7.24 35.35
C GLU A 49 -13.78 -8.77 35.42
N ALA A 50 -14.14 -9.39 34.29
CA ALA A 50 -14.23 -10.84 34.14
C ALA A 50 -12.87 -11.53 33.86
N GLY A 51 -11.77 -10.79 33.83
CA GLY A 51 -10.41 -11.30 33.70
C GLY A 51 -9.84 -11.35 32.28
N ALA A 52 -10.40 -10.59 31.33
CA ALA A 52 -9.82 -10.46 30.00
C ALA A 52 -8.42 -9.84 30.04
N ASP A 53 -7.47 -10.42 29.32
CA ASP A 53 -6.11 -9.89 29.20
C ASP A 53 -6.04 -8.68 28.25
N VAL A 54 -5.78 -7.49 28.82
CA VAL A 54 -5.63 -6.23 28.07
C VAL A 54 -4.44 -6.23 27.11
N ASN A 55 -3.46 -7.13 27.31
CA ASN A 55 -2.22 -7.24 26.53
C ASN A 55 -2.31 -8.29 25.43
N ARG A 56 -3.36 -9.11 25.40
CA ARG A 56 -3.50 -10.15 24.37
C ARG A 56 -3.55 -9.51 23.00
N GLN A 57 -2.65 -9.94 22.11
CA GLN A 57 -2.59 -9.47 20.73
C GLN A 57 -3.31 -10.41 19.76
N ASP A 58 -3.96 -9.85 18.76
CA ASP A 58 -4.49 -10.58 17.60
C ASP A 58 -3.39 -10.88 16.55
N ASN A 59 -3.76 -11.50 15.42
CA ASN A 59 -2.81 -11.86 14.36
C ASN A 59 -2.18 -10.64 13.67
N SER A 60 -2.72 -9.43 13.86
CA SER A 60 -2.14 -8.17 13.39
C SER A 60 -1.29 -7.46 14.44
N ARG A 61 -0.99 -8.14 15.55
CA ARG A 61 -0.25 -7.60 16.70
C ARG A 61 -0.93 -6.40 17.34
N GLN A 62 -2.27 -6.40 17.39
CA GLN A 62 -3.07 -5.38 18.07
C GLN A 62 -3.68 -5.94 19.36
N SER A 63 -3.53 -5.21 20.47
CA SER A 63 -4.19 -5.44 21.75
C SER A 63 -5.17 -4.31 22.06
N ALA A 64 -6.00 -4.46 23.10
CA ALA A 64 -6.91 -3.38 23.52
C ALA A 64 -6.16 -2.09 23.88
N TYR A 65 -5.02 -2.24 24.56
CA TYR A 65 -4.10 -1.13 24.85
C TYR A 65 -3.61 -0.45 23.56
N LEU A 66 -3.01 -1.19 22.62
CA LEU A 66 -2.48 -0.61 21.37
C LEU A 66 -3.55 0.04 20.50
N ILE A 67 -4.76 -0.53 20.45
CA ILE A 67 -5.89 0.06 19.73
C ILE A 67 -6.29 1.40 20.35
N SER A 68 -6.36 1.48 21.69
CA SER A 68 -6.73 2.72 22.38
C SER A 68 -5.79 3.88 22.07
N THR A 69 -4.48 3.60 21.91
CA THR A 69 -3.49 4.61 21.56
C THR A 69 -3.54 4.99 20.09
N SER A 70 -3.74 4.02 19.20
CA SER A 70 -3.86 4.21 17.75
C SER A 70 -5.10 5.04 17.37
N GLU A 71 -6.23 4.75 17.99
CA GLU A 71 -7.52 5.33 17.60
C GLU A 71 -7.92 6.57 18.41
N GLY A 72 -7.15 6.95 19.42
CA GLY A 72 -7.41 8.16 20.20
C GLY A 72 -8.44 7.97 21.33
N TYR A 73 -8.62 6.74 21.83
CA TYR A 73 -9.67 6.42 22.79
C TYR A 73 -9.18 6.57 24.24
N LEU A 74 -9.20 7.80 24.76
CA LEU A 74 -8.63 8.14 26.07
C LEU A 74 -9.24 7.36 27.24
N GLU A 75 -10.57 7.18 27.26
CA GLU A 75 -11.23 6.45 28.34
C GLU A 75 -10.84 4.96 28.33
N LEU A 76 -10.76 4.36 27.14
CA LEU A 76 -10.29 2.99 26.97
C LEU A 76 -8.82 2.86 27.35
N LEU A 77 -7.97 3.81 26.97
CA LEU A 77 -6.56 3.83 27.35
C LEU A 77 -6.43 3.79 28.88
N LYS A 78 -7.09 4.71 29.58
CA LYS A 78 -7.08 4.77 31.05
C LYS A 78 -7.55 3.47 31.68
N LEU A 79 -8.60 2.87 31.12
CA LEU A 79 -9.10 1.57 31.57
C LEU A 79 -8.05 0.46 31.40
N THR A 80 -7.36 0.40 30.26
CA THR A 80 -6.32 -0.61 30.03
C THR A 80 -5.09 -0.39 30.91
N LEU A 81 -4.61 0.84 31.07
CA LEU A 81 -3.49 1.19 31.96
C LEU A 81 -3.78 0.82 33.42
N ALA A 82 -4.99 1.13 33.91
CA ALA A 82 -5.42 0.78 35.26
C ALA A 82 -5.49 -0.74 35.52
N ASN A 83 -5.52 -1.56 34.46
CA ASN A 83 -5.62 -3.01 34.53
C ASN A 83 -4.36 -3.73 33.98
N GLY A 84 -3.20 -3.08 34.10
CA GLY A 84 -1.91 -3.74 33.86
C GLY A 84 -1.52 -3.85 32.38
N ALA A 85 -1.93 -2.89 31.55
CA ALA A 85 -1.41 -2.78 30.20
C ALA A 85 0.13 -2.65 30.22
N ASP A 86 0.79 -3.47 29.40
CA ASP A 86 2.22 -3.40 29.13
C ASP A 86 2.48 -2.21 28.20
N VAL A 87 2.92 -1.09 28.78
CA VAL A 87 3.19 0.13 28.03
C VAL A 87 4.30 -0.03 26.99
N HIS A 88 5.14 -1.07 27.13
CA HIS A 88 6.20 -1.43 26.20
C HIS A 88 5.74 -2.39 25.10
N SER A 89 4.47 -2.80 25.08
CA SER A 89 3.92 -3.64 24.01
C SER A 89 4.13 -2.97 22.65
N LEU A 90 4.58 -3.77 21.67
CA LEU A 90 4.93 -3.31 20.34
C LEU A 90 3.98 -3.85 19.29
N ASP A 91 3.59 -2.97 18.37
CA ASP A 91 2.78 -3.33 17.20
C ASP A 91 3.61 -3.93 16.05
N PHE A 92 2.97 -4.14 14.91
CA PHE A 92 3.57 -4.76 13.72
C PHE A 92 4.81 -4.03 13.17
N PHE A 93 4.88 -2.71 13.34
CA PHE A 93 6.02 -1.89 12.91
C PHE A 93 7.10 -1.78 13.97
N ASN A 94 7.00 -2.56 15.05
CA ASN A 94 7.84 -2.40 16.24
C ASN A 94 7.65 -1.01 16.88
N GLY A 95 6.46 -0.39 16.76
CA GLY A 95 6.13 0.88 17.38
C GLY A 95 5.48 0.69 18.76
N THR A 96 5.76 1.60 19.70
CA THR A 96 5.03 1.73 20.97
C THR A 96 3.71 2.46 20.75
N GLY A 97 2.81 2.40 21.74
CA GLY A 97 1.58 3.18 21.72
C GLY A 97 1.81 4.69 21.55
N LEU A 98 2.91 5.22 22.10
CA LEU A 98 3.30 6.63 21.99
C LEU A 98 3.56 7.05 20.54
N ILE A 99 4.22 6.20 19.74
CA ILE A 99 4.50 6.47 18.33
C ILE A 99 3.19 6.63 17.54
N ARG A 100 2.24 5.69 17.71
CA ARG A 100 0.93 5.73 17.02
C ARG A 100 -0.02 6.81 17.52
N ALA A 101 0.19 7.32 18.73
CA ALA A 101 -0.53 8.49 19.22
C ALA A 101 0.06 9.78 18.61
N ALA A 102 1.38 9.81 18.47
CA ALA A 102 2.11 10.96 17.98
C ALA A 102 1.91 11.21 16.47
N ASP A 103 1.93 10.15 15.63
CA ASP A 103 1.71 10.28 14.18
C ASP A 103 0.33 10.88 13.83
N ARG A 104 -0.70 10.49 14.58
CA ARG A 104 -2.09 10.91 14.39
C ARG A 104 -2.45 12.20 15.13
N GLY A 105 -1.54 12.72 15.95
CA GLY A 105 -1.75 13.97 16.70
C GLY A 105 -2.76 13.82 17.84
N HIS A 106 -2.82 12.66 18.50
CA HIS A 106 -3.72 12.39 19.63
C HIS A 106 -3.13 12.95 20.93
N VAL A 107 -3.25 14.28 21.09
CA VAL A 107 -2.65 15.04 22.21
C VAL A 107 -2.94 14.43 23.58
N GLU A 108 -4.20 14.08 23.87
CA GLU A 108 -4.59 13.57 25.19
C GLU A 108 -4.04 12.17 25.46
N ILE A 109 -3.90 11.34 24.43
CA ILE A 109 -3.26 10.01 24.52
C ILE A 109 -1.76 10.17 24.80
N VAL A 110 -1.09 11.07 24.08
CA VAL A 110 0.33 11.37 24.29
C VAL A 110 0.55 11.86 25.72
N ALA A 111 -0.26 12.82 26.18
CA ALA A 111 -0.18 13.33 27.55
C ALA A 111 -0.35 12.23 28.60
N GLU A 112 -1.33 11.33 28.42
CA GLU A 112 -1.56 10.21 29.34
C GLU A 112 -0.39 9.22 29.35
N LEU A 113 0.10 8.81 28.18
CA LEU A 113 1.21 7.87 28.05
C LEU A 113 2.51 8.42 28.65
N LEU A 114 2.76 9.72 28.54
CA LEU A 114 3.94 10.37 29.13
C LEU A 114 3.91 10.42 30.67
N THR A 115 2.79 10.03 31.31
CA THR A 115 2.74 9.82 32.77
C THR A 115 3.22 8.42 33.21
N THR A 116 3.54 7.55 32.25
CA THR A 116 4.02 6.17 32.47
C THR A 116 5.53 6.06 32.28
N ASP A 117 6.10 4.85 32.42
CA ASP A 117 7.49 4.53 32.12
C ASP A 117 7.76 4.20 30.64
N ILE A 118 6.84 4.59 29.74
CA ILE A 118 6.97 4.37 28.30
C ILE A 118 8.31 4.89 27.75
N ALA A 119 8.95 4.11 26.88
CA ALA A 119 10.21 4.48 26.24
C ALA A 119 9.99 5.59 25.19
N ILE A 120 10.21 6.85 25.61
CA ILE A 120 9.97 8.06 24.80
C ILE A 120 10.77 8.03 23.47
N ASP A 121 12.04 7.61 23.54
CA ASP A 121 12.96 7.55 22.39
C ASP A 121 13.03 6.16 21.74
N HIS A 122 12.00 5.33 21.90
CA HIS A 122 11.95 4.03 21.21
C HIS A 122 11.98 4.22 19.69
N VAL A 123 12.86 3.46 19.03
CA VAL A 123 13.03 3.49 17.57
C VAL A 123 12.32 2.30 16.94
N ASN A 124 11.36 2.58 16.06
CA ASN A 124 10.62 1.53 15.36
C ASN A 124 11.36 0.97 14.14
N ARG A 125 10.72 0.07 13.38
CA ARG A 125 11.33 -0.57 12.20
C ARG A 125 11.66 0.42 11.07
N LEU A 126 11.03 1.60 11.05
CA LEU A 126 11.31 2.66 10.07
C LEU A 126 12.49 3.55 10.50
N GLY A 127 13.08 3.30 11.67
CA GLY A 127 14.13 4.15 12.22
C GLY A 127 13.60 5.43 12.85
N TRP A 128 12.31 5.48 13.23
CA TRP A 128 11.66 6.69 13.74
C TRP A 128 11.20 6.54 15.19
N THR A 129 11.29 7.66 15.93
CA THR A 129 10.70 7.86 17.27
C THR A 129 9.33 8.51 17.16
N ALA A 130 8.63 8.63 18.30
CA ALA A 130 7.37 9.37 18.36
C ALA A 130 7.53 10.83 17.93
N LEU A 131 8.66 11.47 18.29
CA LEU A 131 8.97 12.84 17.89
C LEU A 131 9.14 12.96 16.38
N LEU A 132 9.85 12.03 15.75
CA LEU A 132 10.02 11.99 14.30
C LEU A 132 8.69 11.73 13.57
N GLU A 133 7.88 10.76 14.00
CA GLU A 133 6.59 10.51 13.34
C GLU A 133 5.61 11.69 13.45
N ALA A 134 5.56 12.38 14.61
CA ALA A 134 4.75 13.59 14.77
C ALA A 134 5.09 14.70 13.77
N ILE A 135 6.36 14.80 13.38
CA ILE A 135 6.86 15.83 12.44
C ILE A 135 6.77 15.35 10.99
N ILE A 136 7.13 14.09 10.70
CA ILE A 136 7.21 13.56 9.34
C ILE A 136 5.82 13.28 8.76
N LEU A 137 4.94 12.69 9.56
CA LEU A 137 3.58 12.27 9.18
C LEU A 137 2.51 13.28 9.60
N GLY A 138 2.84 14.19 10.51
CA GLY A 138 1.99 15.31 10.88
C GLY A 138 1.88 16.36 9.78
N ASN A 139 0.95 17.31 9.98
CA ASN A 139 0.69 18.39 9.03
C ASN A 139 1.18 19.78 9.50
N GLY A 140 1.91 19.84 10.61
CA GLY A 140 2.40 21.09 11.20
C GLY A 140 1.34 21.93 11.92
N GLY A 141 0.08 21.46 12.01
CA GLY A 141 -1.00 22.15 12.70
C GLY A 141 -0.89 22.12 14.22
N GLU A 142 -1.86 22.75 14.89
CA GLU A 142 -1.86 22.92 16.35
C GLU A 142 -1.74 21.59 17.11
N ARG A 143 -2.47 20.56 16.70
CA ARG A 143 -2.45 19.24 17.37
C ARG A 143 -1.07 18.58 17.32
N HIS A 144 -0.42 18.53 16.16
CA HIS A 144 0.91 17.94 16.04
C HIS A 144 1.98 18.82 16.70
N THR A 145 1.83 20.14 16.64
CA THR A 145 2.73 21.06 17.35
C THR A 145 2.66 20.84 18.85
N GLU A 146 1.46 20.60 19.37
CA GLU A 146 1.23 20.28 20.77
C GLU A 146 1.82 18.92 21.18
N VAL A 147 1.69 17.90 20.33
CA VAL A 147 2.38 16.61 20.54
C VAL A 147 3.90 16.79 20.61
N VAL A 148 4.49 17.56 19.68
CA VAL A 148 5.93 17.87 19.69
C VAL A 148 6.32 18.56 21.00
N ARG A 149 5.53 19.55 21.45
CA ARG A 149 5.75 20.24 22.72
C ARG A 149 5.75 19.28 23.90
N LEU A 150 4.74 18.41 24.01
CA LEU A 150 4.63 17.42 25.09
C LEU A 150 5.81 16.44 25.11
N LEU A 151 6.19 15.90 23.96
CA LEU A 151 7.33 14.97 23.85
C LEU A 151 8.64 15.64 24.28
N VAL A 152 8.87 16.88 23.85
CA VAL A 152 10.04 17.68 24.22
C VAL A 152 10.07 18.00 25.71
N GLU A 153 8.94 18.41 26.29
CA GLU A 153 8.83 18.67 27.74
C GLU A 153 9.03 17.41 28.58
N ALA A 154 8.65 16.24 28.06
CA ALA A 154 8.90 14.96 28.69
C ALA A 154 10.33 14.43 28.50
N GLY A 155 11.18 15.16 27.77
CA GLY A 155 12.60 14.85 27.64
C GLY A 155 12.97 13.96 26.45
N ALA A 156 12.15 13.92 25.40
CA ALA A 156 12.54 13.28 24.14
C ALA A 156 13.86 13.87 23.59
N ASP A 157 14.74 13.02 23.06
CA ASP A 157 15.98 13.49 22.44
C ASP A 157 15.67 14.18 21.10
N VAL A 158 15.71 15.51 21.12
CA VAL A 158 15.46 16.37 19.96
C VAL A 158 16.51 16.27 18.84
N ASN A 159 17.63 15.58 19.10
CA ASN A 159 18.71 15.36 18.15
C ASN A 159 18.76 13.92 17.62
N LEU A 160 17.90 13.02 18.08
CA LEU A 160 17.87 11.64 17.58
C LEU A 160 17.39 11.62 16.12
N ALA A 161 18.33 11.37 15.21
CA ALA A 161 18.07 11.37 13.77
C ALA A 161 17.41 10.08 13.29
N ASP A 162 16.73 10.16 12.15
CA ASP A 162 16.20 8.99 11.46
C ASP A 162 17.31 8.09 10.88
N GLY A 163 16.92 6.98 10.25
CA GLY A 163 17.87 6.05 9.60
C GLY A 163 18.74 6.68 8.50
N ASN A 164 18.39 7.86 7.98
CA ASN A 164 19.15 8.62 6.98
C ASN A 164 20.02 9.71 7.61
N GLY A 165 20.02 9.85 8.94
CA GLY A 165 20.75 10.90 9.65
C GLY A 165 20.05 12.26 9.63
N VAL A 166 18.76 12.32 9.25
CA VAL A 166 17.98 13.57 9.25
C VAL A 166 17.38 13.79 10.64
N THR A 167 17.66 14.95 11.24
CA THR A 167 17.20 15.31 12.58
C THR A 167 15.73 15.77 12.59
N PRO A 168 15.04 15.72 13.75
CA PRO A 168 13.71 16.30 13.92
C PRO A 168 13.63 17.76 13.45
N LEU A 169 14.64 18.57 13.79
CA LEU A 169 14.70 19.98 13.38
C LEU A 169 14.80 20.13 11.86
N ALA A 170 15.64 19.31 11.21
CA ALA A 170 15.78 19.34 9.75
C ALA A 170 14.46 18.98 9.04
N HIS A 171 13.73 17.97 9.51
CA HIS A 171 12.42 17.63 8.96
C HIS A 171 11.40 18.76 9.14
N ALA A 172 11.34 19.38 10.32
CA ALA A 172 10.44 20.50 10.60
C ALA A 172 10.74 21.70 9.68
N GLN A 173 12.03 22.01 9.45
CA GLN A 173 12.45 23.09 8.56
C GLN A 173 12.11 22.80 7.09
N GLN A 174 12.42 21.60 6.58
CA GLN A 174 12.11 21.19 5.19
C GLN A 174 10.61 21.29 4.87
N ARG A 175 9.74 21.04 5.86
CA ARG A 175 8.28 21.11 5.74
C ARG A 175 7.69 22.48 6.06
N ASN A 176 8.51 23.46 6.42
CA ASN A 176 8.10 24.80 6.86
C ASN A 176 7.22 24.81 8.13
N TYR A 177 7.44 23.89 9.06
CA TYR A 177 6.73 23.83 10.36
C TYR A 177 7.41 24.73 11.39
N ALA A 178 7.25 26.05 11.21
CA ALA A 178 7.96 27.07 11.99
C ALA A 178 7.76 26.95 13.51
N ALA A 179 6.54 26.62 13.97
CA ALA A 179 6.24 26.46 15.39
C ALA A 179 6.98 25.26 16.01
N MET A 180 6.97 24.11 15.32
CA MET A 180 7.71 22.92 15.76
C MET A 180 9.22 23.17 15.76
N ALA A 181 9.74 23.81 14.70
CA ALA A 181 11.16 24.17 14.64
C ALA A 181 11.57 25.08 15.81
N ALA A 182 10.72 26.05 16.18
CA ALA A 182 10.97 26.91 17.33
C ALA A 182 11.01 26.14 18.66
N ILE A 183 10.10 25.18 18.87
CA ILE A 183 10.10 24.29 20.04
C ILE A 183 11.39 23.49 20.11
N LEU A 184 11.80 22.86 19.00
CA LEU A 184 13.00 22.04 18.92
C LEU A 184 14.27 22.86 19.20
N VAL A 185 14.40 24.05 18.60
CA VAL A 185 15.52 24.96 18.84
C VAL A 185 15.58 25.40 20.30
N ALA A 186 14.44 25.73 20.90
CA ALA A 186 14.37 26.11 22.31
C ALA A 186 14.80 24.97 23.24
N ALA A 187 14.59 23.72 22.83
CA ALA A 187 15.01 22.51 23.53
C ALA A 187 16.45 22.07 23.24
N GLY A 188 17.23 22.87 22.51
CA GLY A 188 18.63 22.57 22.22
C GLY A 188 18.84 21.63 21.03
N ALA A 189 17.88 21.56 20.10
CA ALA A 189 18.12 20.92 18.81
C ALA A 189 19.29 21.62 18.12
N ILE A 190 20.34 20.86 17.85
CA ILE A 190 21.51 21.34 17.14
C ILE A 190 21.06 21.52 15.70
N ALA A 191 21.25 22.72 15.16
CA ALA A 191 21.22 22.89 13.72
C ALA A 191 22.31 21.97 13.17
N SER A 192 21.95 20.81 12.64
CA SER A 192 22.79 20.16 11.66
C SER A 192 23.10 21.24 10.64
N GLU A 193 24.37 21.45 10.30
CA GLU A 193 24.65 22.15 9.04
C GLU A 193 23.70 21.53 8.03
N PRO A 194 22.87 22.33 7.32
CA PRO A 194 22.04 21.75 6.30
C PRO A 194 22.99 20.89 5.50
N LEU A 195 22.72 19.58 5.44
CA LEU A 195 23.21 18.80 4.32
C LEU A 195 22.73 19.64 3.16
N ALA A 196 23.65 20.41 2.59
CA ALA A 196 23.39 21.18 1.41
C ALA A 196 23.00 20.08 0.45
N LEU A 197 21.69 19.88 0.24
CA LEU A 197 21.23 19.35 -1.01
C LEU A 197 21.98 20.22 -2.00
N PRO A 198 22.93 19.66 -2.77
CA PRO A 198 23.83 20.48 -3.52
C PRO A 198 22.96 21.37 -4.39
N THR A 199 22.93 22.66 -4.07
CA THR A 199 22.32 23.68 -4.92
C THR A 199 23.31 23.85 -6.07
N PHE A 200 23.38 22.84 -6.93
CA PHE A 200 23.92 23.00 -8.25
C PHE A 200 23.04 24.06 -8.91
N THR A 201 23.48 25.31 -8.85
CA THR A 201 23.21 26.21 -9.97
C THR A 201 24.12 25.66 -11.05
N PRO A 202 23.62 24.93 -12.07
CA PRO A 202 24.50 24.31 -13.03
C PRO A 202 25.18 25.44 -13.80
N VAL A 203 26.51 25.48 -13.75
CA VAL A 203 27.23 26.02 -14.90
C VAL A 203 26.93 25.04 -16.02
N ALA A 204 26.25 25.50 -17.07
CA ALA A 204 25.82 24.68 -18.18
C ALA A 204 27.02 24.07 -18.91
N THR A 205 27.44 22.89 -18.47
CA THR A 205 28.00 21.87 -19.34
C THR A 205 26.83 20.97 -19.72
N ALA A 206 26.58 20.81 -21.03
CA ALA A 206 25.49 19.99 -21.53
C ALA A 206 25.46 18.65 -20.76
N PRO A 207 24.38 18.36 -20.02
CA PRO A 207 24.32 17.11 -19.28
C PRO A 207 24.33 15.96 -20.29
N PRO A 208 24.91 14.78 -19.94
CA PRO A 208 24.55 13.57 -20.66
C PRO A 208 23.01 13.45 -20.67
N PRO A 209 22.40 12.93 -21.75
CA PRO A 209 20.95 12.88 -21.86
C PRO A 209 20.36 12.24 -20.60
N ASP A 210 19.39 12.92 -19.98
CA ASP A 210 18.70 12.43 -18.81
C ASP A 210 18.17 11.01 -19.11
N PRO A 211 18.62 9.98 -18.36
CA PRO A 211 18.23 8.60 -18.62
C PRO A 211 16.71 8.38 -18.48
N LEU A 212 15.99 9.32 -17.86
CA LEU A 212 14.55 9.31 -17.68
C LEU A 212 13.80 10.19 -18.69
N ALA A 213 14.49 10.94 -19.56
CA ALA A 213 13.86 11.86 -20.52
C ALA A 213 12.80 11.18 -21.38
N ALA A 214 13.06 9.92 -21.77
CA ALA A 214 12.16 9.09 -22.58
C ALA A 214 10.87 8.67 -21.86
N PHE A 215 10.82 8.79 -20.53
CA PHE A 215 9.69 8.38 -19.69
C PHE A 215 8.88 9.57 -19.15
N THR A 216 9.22 10.80 -19.55
CA THR A 216 8.43 11.99 -19.22
C THR A 216 7.06 11.96 -19.89
N ILE A 217 6.05 12.64 -19.32
CA ILE A 217 4.71 12.75 -19.92
C ILE A 217 4.77 13.28 -21.36
N ALA A 218 5.67 14.23 -21.63
CA ALA A 218 5.85 14.79 -22.97
C ALA A 218 6.40 13.73 -23.95
N ALA A 219 7.47 13.02 -23.57
CA ALA A 219 8.04 11.96 -24.39
C ALA A 219 7.06 10.80 -24.62
N LEU A 220 6.31 10.40 -23.58
CA LEU A 220 5.28 9.36 -23.70
C LEU A 220 4.13 9.76 -24.65
N ARG A 221 3.80 11.07 -24.74
CA ARG A 221 2.80 11.58 -25.70
C ARG A 221 3.29 11.55 -27.13
N GLU A 222 4.59 11.73 -27.35
CA GLU A 222 5.20 11.68 -28.68
C GLU A 222 5.51 10.25 -29.13
N ARG A 223 5.56 9.31 -28.18
CA ARG A 223 5.83 7.91 -28.46
C ARG A 223 4.71 7.25 -29.24
N GLN A 224 5.09 6.56 -30.31
CA GLN A 224 4.19 5.69 -31.06
C GLN A 224 4.14 4.32 -30.38
N PHE A 225 2.96 3.91 -29.94
CA PHE A 225 2.70 2.54 -29.51
C PHE A 225 2.11 1.78 -30.70
N SER A 226 2.85 1.72 -31.80
CA SER A 226 2.44 0.96 -32.98
C SER A 226 2.34 -0.50 -32.59
N GLY A 227 1.12 -1.03 -32.54
CA GLY A 227 0.94 -2.47 -32.37
C GLY A 227 1.58 -3.27 -33.50
N GLY A 228 1.73 -4.56 -33.26
CA GLY A 228 2.18 -5.54 -34.23
C GLY A 228 1.15 -6.65 -34.42
N THR A 229 1.65 -7.84 -34.72
CA THR A 229 0.83 -9.04 -34.80
C THR A 229 0.81 -9.76 -33.46
N ILE A 230 -0.38 -10.08 -32.97
CA ILE A 230 -0.56 -11.09 -31.93
C ILE A 230 -0.48 -12.47 -32.59
N ASP A 231 0.59 -13.19 -32.29
CA ASP A 231 0.85 -14.55 -32.74
C ASP A 231 0.03 -15.53 -31.88
N ARG A 232 -0.93 -16.20 -32.52
CA ARG A 232 -1.68 -17.30 -31.92
C ARG A 232 -0.86 -18.58 -32.06
N ARG A 233 -0.29 -19.04 -30.95
CA ARG A 233 0.62 -20.19 -30.93
C ARG A 233 -0.16 -21.48 -30.67
N THR A 234 0.16 -22.17 -29.58
CA THR A 234 -0.34 -23.50 -29.25
C THR A 234 -1.75 -23.42 -28.66
N LEU A 235 -2.67 -24.25 -29.17
CA LEU A 235 -3.95 -24.51 -28.50
C LEU A 235 -3.68 -25.29 -27.20
N LEU A 236 -4.11 -24.72 -26.07
CA LEU A 236 -3.89 -25.28 -24.74
C LEU A 236 -5.11 -26.04 -24.24
N LEU A 237 -6.31 -25.51 -24.51
CA LEU A 237 -7.59 -26.06 -24.08
C LEU A 237 -8.68 -25.65 -25.06
N GLU A 238 -9.63 -26.55 -25.34
CA GLU A 238 -10.83 -26.26 -26.11
C GLU A 238 -12.05 -26.78 -25.37
N THR A 239 -13.09 -25.95 -25.29
CA THR A 239 -14.38 -26.26 -24.66
C THR A 239 -15.51 -25.84 -25.60
N ASP A 240 -16.75 -26.21 -25.28
CA ASP A 240 -17.93 -25.76 -26.03
C ASP A 240 -18.16 -24.24 -25.97
N LEU A 241 -17.49 -23.53 -25.04
CA LEU A 241 -17.70 -22.11 -24.76
C LEU A 241 -16.56 -21.22 -25.25
N TYR A 242 -15.32 -21.74 -25.28
CA TYR A 242 -14.14 -21.00 -25.71
C TYR A 242 -12.96 -21.94 -26.00
N ALA A 243 -12.01 -21.44 -26.79
CA ALA A 243 -10.69 -22.02 -27.00
C ALA A 243 -9.61 -21.14 -26.36
N GLN A 244 -8.64 -21.76 -25.70
CA GLN A 244 -7.52 -21.10 -25.04
C GLN A 244 -6.22 -21.38 -25.78
N TYR A 245 -5.48 -20.34 -26.12
CA TYR A 245 -4.20 -20.41 -26.81
C TYR A 245 -3.09 -19.75 -26.00
N ALA A 246 -1.86 -20.25 -26.15
CA ALA A 246 -0.69 -19.44 -25.89
C ALA A 246 -0.60 -18.35 -26.95
N MET A 247 -0.30 -17.12 -26.54
CA MET A 247 -0.10 -15.99 -27.44
C MET A 247 1.27 -15.35 -27.24
N ALA A 248 1.74 -14.63 -28.25
CA ALA A 248 2.84 -13.69 -28.08
C ALA A 248 2.68 -12.46 -28.98
N TYR A 249 3.30 -11.35 -28.58
CA TYR A 249 3.35 -10.12 -29.35
C TYR A 249 4.66 -9.38 -29.06
N LEU A 250 5.01 -8.41 -29.89
CA LEU A 250 6.21 -7.60 -29.69
C LEU A 250 5.91 -6.31 -28.94
N SER A 251 6.81 -5.94 -28.03
CA SER A 251 6.83 -4.65 -27.34
C SER A 251 8.28 -4.20 -27.17
N ASP A 252 8.67 -3.08 -27.79
CA ASP A 252 10.06 -2.57 -27.74
C ASP A 252 11.16 -3.56 -28.13
N GLY A 253 10.86 -4.46 -29.07
CA GLY A 253 11.79 -5.51 -29.48
C GLY A 253 11.88 -6.68 -28.48
N LEU A 254 11.08 -6.66 -27.42
CA LEU A 254 10.86 -7.79 -26.52
C LEU A 254 9.69 -8.63 -27.03
N THR A 255 9.80 -9.95 -26.91
CA THR A 255 8.70 -10.89 -27.07
C THR A 255 7.94 -11.00 -25.76
N ILE A 256 6.68 -10.58 -25.75
CA ILE A 256 5.81 -10.70 -24.58
C ILE A 256 4.84 -11.85 -24.82
N THR A 257 4.74 -12.78 -23.87
CA THR A 257 3.86 -13.94 -23.93
C THR A 257 2.57 -13.70 -23.15
N GLY A 258 1.63 -14.64 -23.27
CA GLY A 258 0.43 -14.66 -22.45
C GLY A 258 -0.56 -15.70 -22.92
N LEU A 259 -1.81 -15.53 -22.51
CA LEU A 259 -2.94 -16.39 -22.89
C LEU A 259 -3.97 -15.60 -23.69
N LEU A 260 -4.53 -16.24 -24.71
CA LEU A 260 -5.66 -15.75 -25.51
C LEU A 260 -6.83 -16.70 -25.30
N TYR A 261 -7.99 -16.18 -24.88
CA TYR A 261 -9.25 -16.92 -24.82
C TYR A 261 -10.15 -16.41 -25.93
N GLU A 262 -10.47 -17.29 -26.86
CA GLU A 262 -11.34 -17.04 -28.00
C GLU A 262 -12.72 -17.64 -27.72
N PRO A 263 -13.77 -16.83 -27.62
CA PRO A 263 -15.12 -17.32 -27.36
C PRO A 263 -15.64 -18.14 -28.55
N ALA A 264 -16.47 -19.14 -28.26
CA ALA A 264 -17.16 -19.90 -29.31
C ALA A 264 -18.16 -19.00 -30.07
N GLY A 265 -18.27 -19.22 -31.38
CA GLY A 265 -19.18 -18.46 -32.25
C GLY A 265 -18.43 -17.73 -33.36
N SER A 266 -19.00 -16.63 -33.84
CA SER A 266 -18.40 -15.81 -34.90
C SER A 266 -18.29 -14.36 -34.43
N GLY A 267 -17.09 -13.79 -34.57
CA GLY A 267 -16.80 -12.41 -34.19
C GLY A 267 -17.41 -11.35 -35.13
N PRO A 268 -17.03 -10.07 -35.00
CA PRO A 268 -15.95 -9.59 -34.13
C PRO A 268 -16.39 -9.44 -32.66
N PHE A 269 -15.60 -10.00 -31.75
CA PHE A 269 -15.86 -9.99 -30.31
C PHE A 269 -15.30 -8.73 -29.66
N PRO A 270 -16.01 -8.13 -28.67
CA PRO A 270 -15.39 -7.13 -27.81
C PRO A 270 -14.18 -7.75 -27.09
N VAL A 271 -13.12 -6.96 -26.92
CA VAL A 271 -11.84 -7.42 -26.40
C VAL A 271 -11.68 -7.00 -24.95
N LEU A 272 -11.24 -7.93 -24.11
CA LEU A 272 -10.89 -7.66 -22.72
C LEU A 272 -9.42 -8.01 -22.49
N ILE A 273 -8.60 -7.01 -22.14
CA ILE A 273 -7.24 -7.24 -21.70
C ILE A 273 -7.26 -7.38 -20.17
N LEU A 274 -6.95 -8.58 -19.70
CA LEU A 274 -6.99 -8.97 -18.30
C LEU A 274 -5.58 -8.94 -17.70
N LEU A 275 -5.32 -8.03 -16.77
CA LEU A 275 -4.01 -7.84 -16.15
C LEU A 275 -3.97 -8.55 -14.79
N HIS A 276 -2.95 -9.39 -14.57
CA HIS A 276 -2.73 -10.07 -13.30
C HIS A 276 -1.63 -9.38 -12.45
N GLY A 277 -1.53 -9.78 -11.18
CA GLY A 277 -0.47 -9.35 -10.26
C GLY A 277 0.81 -10.18 -10.36
N TYR A 278 1.83 -9.80 -9.59
CA TYR A 278 3.16 -10.38 -9.62
C TYR A 278 3.26 -11.67 -8.78
N TRP A 279 3.22 -12.86 -9.40
CA TRP A 279 3.52 -14.12 -8.69
C TRP A 279 4.11 -15.19 -9.63
N PRO A 280 5.05 -16.06 -9.18
CA PRO A 280 5.63 -17.11 -10.01
C PRO A 280 4.58 -18.14 -10.46
N ARG A 281 4.53 -18.51 -11.75
CA ARG A 281 3.54 -19.45 -12.32
C ARG A 281 3.43 -20.80 -11.59
N GLU A 282 4.53 -21.24 -10.99
CA GLU A 282 4.65 -22.53 -10.27
C GLU A 282 4.12 -22.46 -8.83
N ALA A 283 4.29 -21.30 -8.18
CA ALA A 283 3.77 -20.98 -6.85
C ALA A 283 2.38 -20.31 -6.92
N TYR A 284 1.93 -20.02 -8.14
CA TYR A 284 0.64 -19.48 -8.50
C TYR A 284 -0.25 -20.65 -8.89
N THR A 285 -1.08 -21.12 -7.96
CA THR A 285 -2.37 -21.65 -8.35
C THR A 285 -3.19 -20.47 -8.87
N ALA A 286 -3.23 -20.29 -10.20
CA ALA A 286 -4.16 -19.35 -10.82
C ALA A 286 -5.58 -19.73 -10.38
N GLY A 287 -6.20 -18.91 -9.53
CA GLY A 287 -7.51 -19.18 -8.97
C GLY A 287 -7.63 -18.50 -7.62
N THR A 288 -8.28 -17.34 -7.53
CA THR A 288 -9.71 -17.29 -7.83
C THR A 288 -10.18 -16.21 -8.80
N ASP A 289 -9.33 -15.26 -9.23
CA ASP A 289 -9.84 -14.06 -9.92
C ASP A 289 -9.46 -13.96 -11.41
N THR A 290 -8.18 -13.88 -11.82
CA THR A 290 -7.86 -13.67 -13.27
C THR A 290 -8.27 -14.82 -14.18
N ALA A 291 -7.88 -16.07 -13.90
CA ALA A 291 -8.23 -17.19 -14.79
C ALA A 291 -9.74 -17.43 -14.82
N THR A 292 -10.38 -17.45 -13.65
CA THR A 292 -11.84 -17.55 -13.52
C THR A 292 -12.55 -16.39 -14.21
N ALA A 293 -12.04 -15.16 -14.12
CA ALA A 293 -12.58 -14.02 -14.86
C ALA A 293 -12.37 -14.16 -16.37
N ALA A 294 -11.19 -14.61 -16.82
CA ALA A 294 -10.93 -14.83 -18.24
C ALA A 294 -11.89 -15.87 -18.82
N GLU A 295 -12.06 -17.00 -18.13
CA GLU A 295 -13.01 -18.05 -18.49
C GLU A 295 -14.45 -17.54 -18.47
N PHE A 296 -14.82 -16.79 -17.42
CA PHE A 296 -16.13 -16.16 -17.33
C PHE A 296 -16.37 -15.22 -18.52
N PHE A 297 -15.49 -14.25 -18.77
CA PHE A 297 -15.67 -13.28 -19.86
C PHE A 297 -15.62 -13.95 -21.23
N ALA A 298 -14.75 -14.93 -21.44
CA ALA A 298 -14.74 -15.73 -22.67
C ALA A 298 -16.08 -16.47 -22.86
N SER A 299 -16.62 -17.10 -21.82
CA SER A 299 -17.96 -17.72 -21.89
C SER A 299 -19.09 -16.72 -22.17
N GLN A 300 -18.87 -15.42 -21.91
CA GLN A 300 -19.80 -14.34 -22.18
C GLN A 300 -19.56 -13.65 -23.55
N GLY A 301 -18.70 -14.21 -24.40
CA GLY A 301 -18.47 -13.69 -25.75
C GLY A 301 -17.44 -12.57 -25.85
N TYR A 302 -16.55 -12.44 -24.87
CA TYR A 302 -15.39 -11.55 -24.96
C TYR A 302 -14.16 -12.30 -25.45
N LEU A 303 -13.40 -11.70 -26.36
CA LEU A 303 -12.06 -12.18 -26.68
C LEU A 303 -11.09 -11.67 -25.60
N VAL A 304 -10.55 -12.56 -24.79
CA VAL A 304 -9.78 -12.19 -23.60
C VAL A 304 -8.29 -12.38 -23.85
N LEU A 305 -7.50 -11.33 -23.60
CA LEU A 305 -6.05 -11.33 -23.70
C LEU A 305 -5.46 -11.19 -22.29
N VAL A 306 -4.59 -12.11 -21.89
CA VAL A 306 -3.95 -12.12 -20.57
C VAL A 306 -2.43 -12.06 -20.77
N PRO A 307 -1.82 -10.87 -20.91
CA PRO A 307 -0.37 -10.77 -21.11
C PRO A 307 0.37 -11.09 -19.81
N ASP A 308 1.46 -11.86 -19.91
CA ASP A 308 2.37 -12.11 -18.79
C ASP A 308 3.17 -10.84 -18.43
N LEU A 309 3.37 -9.94 -19.40
CA LEU A 309 4.18 -8.70 -19.34
C LEU A 309 5.69 -8.96 -19.28
N ARG A 310 6.52 -7.95 -19.63
CA ARG A 310 7.99 -8.14 -19.70
C ARG A 310 8.55 -8.60 -18.37
N SER A 311 9.45 -9.59 -18.41
CA SER A 311 10.08 -10.22 -17.24
C SER A 311 9.19 -11.21 -16.45
N TRP A 312 8.06 -11.63 -17.02
CA TRP A 312 7.16 -12.64 -16.43
C TRP A 312 6.86 -13.78 -17.41
N GLY A 313 6.66 -14.97 -16.85
CA GLY A 313 6.40 -16.18 -17.62
C GLY A 313 7.53 -16.45 -18.62
N ASP A 314 7.16 -16.66 -19.87
CA ASP A 314 8.09 -16.85 -20.99
C ASP A 314 8.39 -15.54 -21.74
N SER A 315 7.96 -14.39 -21.19
CA SER A 315 8.25 -13.08 -21.79
C SER A 315 9.72 -12.72 -21.60
N ASP A 316 10.27 -12.06 -22.63
CA ASP A 316 11.60 -11.49 -22.53
C ASP A 316 11.69 -10.49 -21.37
N SER A 317 12.86 -10.45 -20.72
CA SER A 317 13.14 -9.51 -19.64
C SER A 317 13.64 -8.18 -20.20
N GLY A 318 13.21 -7.07 -19.60
CA GLY A 318 13.60 -5.74 -20.06
C GLY A 318 13.41 -4.66 -19.02
N LEU A 319 14.00 -3.49 -19.28
CA LEU A 319 13.93 -2.36 -18.37
C LEU A 319 12.47 -1.92 -18.14
N SER A 320 12.11 -1.72 -16.87
CA SER A 320 10.78 -1.27 -16.46
C SER A 320 10.88 -0.30 -15.27
N LEU A 321 11.48 0.87 -15.52
CA LEU A 321 11.59 1.93 -14.52
C LEU A 321 10.18 2.38 -14.10
N PHE A 322 9.91 2.39 -12.80
CA PHE A 322 8.59 2.74 -12.23
C PHE A 322 7.42 1.95 -12.85
N HIS A 323 7.65 0.71 -13.28
CA HIS A 323 6.68 -0.14 -13.98
C HIS A 323 6.20 0.41 -15.35
N MET A 324 6.86 1.44 -15.90
CA MET A 324 6.51 2.02 -17.21
C MET A 324 6.73 1.06 -18.38
N GLY A 325 7.61 0.07 -18.23
CA GLY A 325 7.78 -0.98 -19.23
C GLY A 325 6.53 -1.85 -19.36
N LEU A 326 5.88 -2.17 -18.24
CA LEU A 326 4.65 -2.96 -18.22
C LEU A 326 3.49 -2.20 -18.86
N VAL A 327 3.37 -0.90 -18.56
CA VAL A 327 2.39 -0.01 -19.22
C VAL A 327 2.64 0.03 -20.73
N THR A 328 3.90 0.11 -21.14
CA THR A 328 4.28 0.10 -22.55
C THR A 328 3.87 -1.21 -23.24
N ASP A 329 4.06 -2.35 -22.58
CA ASP A 329 3.65 -3.66 -23.12
C ASP A 329 2.15 -3.71 -23.38
N VAL A 330 1.34 -3.24 -22.42
CA VAL A 330 -0.11 -3.18 -22.57
C VAL A 330 -0.52 -2.22 -23.71
N LEU A 331 0.14 -1.08 -23.85
CA LEU A 331 -0.17 -0.13 -24.94
C LEU A 331 0.17 -0.71 -26.33
N HIS A 332 1.29 -1.43 -26.46
CA HIS A 332 1.58 -2.16 -27.70
C HIS A 332 0.59 -3.30 -27.95
N LEU A 333 0.15 -4.01 -26.90
CA LEU A 333 -0.88 -5.04 -27.02
C LEU A 333 -2.20 -4.46 -27.54
N ILE A 334 -2.66 -3.34 -26.98
CA ILE A 334 -3.85 -2.61 -27.43
C ILE A 334 -3.73 -2.28 -28.93
N GLY A 335 -2.58 -1.74 -29.34
CA GLY A 335 -2.34 -1.45 -30.76
C GLY A 335 -2.37 -2.70 -31.64
N SER A 336 -2.05 -3.88 -31.08
CA SER A 336 -1.93 -5.15 -31.81
C SER A 336 -3.25 -5.89 -31.95
N VAL A 337 -4.30 -5.49 -31.20
CA VAL A 337 -5.61 -6.18 -31.20
C VAL A 337 -6.20 -6.32 -32.60
N ALA A 338 -6.04 -5.31 -33.47
CA ALA A 338 -6.56 -5.32 -34.83
C ALA A 338 -5.94 -6.42 -35.72
N SER A 339 -4.85 -7.07 -35.29
CA SER A 339 -4.27 -8.20 -36.02
C SER A 339 -5.04 -9.50 -35.83
N LEU A 340 -5.91 -9.59 -34.81
CA LEU A 340 -6.74 -10.76 -34.57
C LEU A 340 -8.02 -10.67 -35.42
N PRO A 341 -8.30 -11.67 -36.28
CA PRO A 341 -9.40 -11.58 -37.24
C PRO A 341 -10.79 -11.47 -36.59
N ASP A 342 -10.96 -12.08 -35.42
CA ASP A 342 -12.23 -12.13 -34.69
C ASP A 342 -12.33 -11.07 -33.59
N ALA A 343 -11.38 -10.13 -33.50
CA ALA A 343 -11.41 -9.05 -32.52
C ALA A 343 -12.16 -7.81 -33.06
N ASP A 344 -12.90 -7.13 -32.19
CA ASP A 344 -13.39 -5.77 -32.41
C ASP A 344 -12.43 -4.76 -31.79
N PRO A 345 -11.47 -4.19 -32.56
CA PRO A 345 -10.48 -3.26 -32.01
C PRO A 345 -11.08 -1.92 -31.59
N THR A 346 -12.36 -1.66 -31.88
CA THR A 346 -13.06 -0.44 -31.42
C THR A 346 -13.69 -0.61 -30.04
N ARG A 347 -13.77 -1.84 -29.53
CA ARG A 347 -14.35 -2.19 -28.23
C ARG A 347 -13.33 -2.96 -27.38
N ILE A 348 -12.34 -2.24 -26.86
CA ILE A 348 -11.31 -2.78 -25.98
C ILE A 348 -11.55 -2.28 -24.55
N ALA A 349 -11.62 -3.20 -23.60
CA ALA A 349 -11.65 -2.92 -22.17
C ALA A 349 -10.39 -3.48 -21.50
N LEU A 350 -9.98 -2.86 -20.40
CA LEU A 350 -8.93 -3.36 -19.51
C LEU A 350 -9.54 -3.69 -18.15
N TRP A 351 -9.11 -4.79 -17.54
CA TRP A 351 -9.52 -5.17 -16.18
C TRP A 351 -8.37 -5.86 -15.46
N GLY A 352 -8.23 -5.62 -14.16
CA GLY A 352 -7.24 -6.29 -13.32
C GLY A 352 -7.61 -6.23 -11.84
N HIS A 353 -7.25 -7.26 -11.09
CA HIS A 353 -7.43 -7.33 -9.64
C HIS A 353 -6.10 -7.04 -8.90
N SER A 354 -6.17 -6.58 -7.65
CA SER A 354 -4.99 -6.26 -6.81
C SER A 354 -3.98 -5.31 -7.50
N MET A 355 -2.66 -5.49 -7.30
CA MET A 355 -1.56 -4.72 -7.89
C MET A 355 -1.58 -4.66 -9.44
N GLY A 356 -2.19 -5.65 -10.13
CA GLY A 356 -2.46 -5.57 -11.57
C GLY A 356 -3.50 -4.50 -11.94
N GLY A 357 -4.35 -4.13 -10.98
CA GLY A 357 -5.23 -2.96 -11.02
C GLY A 357 -4.48 -1.62 -11.02
N GLY A 358 -3.21 -1.59 -10.60
CA GLY A 358 -2.33 -0.43 -10.73
C GLY A 358 -1.74 -0.23 -12.14
N LEU A 359 -1.77 -1.27 -12.96
CA LEU A 359 -1.52 -1.18 -14.41
C LEU A 359 -2.84 -1.00 -15.18
N ALA A 360 -3.96 -1.43 -14.59
CA ALA A 360 -5.29 -1.23 -15.15
C ALA A 360 -5.65 0.25 -15.12
N THR A 361 -5.46 0.92 -16.25
CA THR A 361 -6.07 2.21 -16.50
C THR A 361 -7.59 2.02 -16.46
N LYS A 362 -8.27 2.65 -15.50
CA LYS A 362 -9.74 2.81 -15.59
C LYS A 362 -10.03 3.78 -16.73
N VAL A 363 -9.99 3.28 -17.97
CA VAL A 363 -10.73 3.87 -19.08
C VAL A 363 -11.91 2.96 -19.36
N LEU A 364 -12.97 3.16 -18.59
CA LEU A 364 -14.30 2.79 -19.03
C LEU A 364 -15.01 4.09 -19.36
N VAL A 365 -14.95 4.54 -20.62
CA VAL A 365 -15.93 5.52 -21.09
C VAL A 365 -16.40 5.15 -22.49
N ILE A 366 -17.64 4.67 -22.54
CA ILE A 366 -18.49 4.49 -23.73
C ILE A 366 -19.22 5.83 -24.00
N ASP A 367 -18.50 6.96 -24.00
CA ASP A 367 -19.09 8.30 -24.14
C ASP A 367 -18.08 9.33 -24.65
N SER A 368 -18.44 10.03 -25.72
CA SER A 368 -17.58 10.98 -26.42
C SER A 368 -17.37 12.33 -25.71
N ARG A 369 -17.98 12.55 -24.54
CA ARG A 369 -17.86 13.82 -23.79
C ARG A 369 -16.64 13.90 -22.88
N VAL A 370 -15.98 12.78 -22.60
CA VAL A 370 -14.77 12.77 -21.75
C VAL A 370 -13.55 13.11 -22.60
N ARG A 371 -12.86 14.20 -22.26
CA ARG A 371 -11.74 14.76 -23.04
C ARG A 371 -10.35 14.42 -22.50
N ALA A 372 -10.24 13.70 -21.37
CA ALA A 372 -8.99 13.21 -20.79
C ALA A 372 -9.22 12.04 -19.81
N ALA A 373 -8.21 11.20 -19.62
CA ALA A 373 -8.17 10.09 -18.65
C ALA A 373 -7.05 10.29 -17.62
N LEU A 374 -7.23 9.75 -16.40
CA LEU A 374 -6.25 9.77 -15.32
C LEU A 374 -5.50 8.44 -15.26
N LEU A 375 -4.18 8.49 -15.34
CA LEU A 375 -3.29 7.36 -15.07
C LEU A 375 -3.22 7.14 -13.55
N TYR A 376 -3.60 5.96 -13.10
CA TYR A 376 -3.47 5.56 -11.71
C TYR A 376 -2.55 4.36 -11.62
N ALA A 377 -1.29 4.59 -11.24
CA ALA A 377 -0.46 3.57 -10.63
C ALA A 377 -0.39 3.92 -9.14
N PRO A 378 -0.85 3.07 -8.22
CA PRO A 378 -0.53 3.28 -6.82
C PRO A 378 0.96 3.03 -6.69
N ASN A 379 1.71 4.07 -6.35
CA ASN A 379 2.83 4.04 -5.40
C ASN A 379 3.57 5.38 -5.55
N SER A 380 3.39 6.27 -4.57
CA SER A 380 4.17 7.49 -4.27
C SER A 380 4.47 8.49 -5.41
N ALA A 381 4.39 9.80 -5.10
CA ALA A 381 4.90 10.86 -5.98
C ALA A 381 6.40 11.15 -5.75
N ASP A 382 7.05 10.34 -4.90
CA ASP A 382 8.44 10.46 -4.52
C ASP A 382 9.25 9.32 -5.17
N ASP A 383 10.07 9.70 -6.14
CA ASP A 383 10.92 8.78 -6.91
C ASP A 383 11.93 8.04 -6.01
N ALA A 384 12.38 8.67 -4.91
CA ALA A 384 13.31 8.06 -3.96
C ALA A 384 12.61 6.99 -3.11
N ASP A 385 11.38 7.25 -2.68
CA ASP A 385 10.54 6.31 -1.93
C ASP A 385 10.19 5.08 -2.78
N LEU A 386 9.94 5.28 -4.08
CA LEU A 386 9.70 4.21 -5.05
C LEU A 386 10.93 3.31 -5.26
N ILE A 387 12.09 3.91 -5.52
CA ILE A 387 13.34 3.17 -5.75
C ILE A 387 13.79 2.47 -4.47
N ALA A 388 13.60 3.09 -3.30
CA ALA A 388 13.96 2.51 -2.02
C ALA A 388 13.10 1.29 -1.66
N ARG A 389 11.78 1.34 -1.93
CA ARG A 389 10.86 0.26 -1.57
C ARG A 389 10.83 -0.88 -2.58
N TRP A 390 11.03 -0.57 -3.86
CA TRP A 390 10.76 -1.51 -4.96
C TRP A 390 11.95 -1.67 -5.92
N GLY A 391 13.09 -1.03 -5.64
CA GLY A 391 14.25 -1.01 -6.52
C GLY A 391 14.02 -0.18 -7.79
N THR A 392 14.94 -0.24 -8.74
CA THR A 392 14.82 0.40 -10.06
C THR A 392 13.78 -0.27 -10.98
N GLY A 393 12.79 -0.95 -10.41
CA GLY A 393 11.90 -1.88 -11.11
C GLY A 393 12.55 -3.23 -11.40
N CYS A 394 11.80 -4.09 -12.10
CA CYS A 394 12.07 -5.50 -12.34
C CYS A 394 13.28 -5.69 -13.26
N LEU A 395 14.49 -5.57 -12.71
CA LEU A 395 15.71 -5.81 -13.45
C LEU A 395 15.98 -7.32 -13.64
N PRO A 396 16.75 -7.71 -14.66
CA PRO A 396 17.21 -9.08 -14.80
C PRO A 396 17.87 -9.58 -13.50
N GLY A 397 17.36 -10.68 -12.95
CA GLY A 397 17.95 -11.34 -11.77
C GLY A 397 17.47 -10.86 -10.40
N GLN A 398 16.46 -9.98 -10.31
CA GLN A 398 15.82 -9.68 -9.03
C GLN A 398 14.85 -10.81 -8.61
N SER A 399 15.13 -11.50 -7.50
CA SER A 399 14.16 -12.39 -6.86
C SER A 399 13.19 -11.58 -6.00
N THR A 400 11.88 -11.84 -6.15
CA THR A 400 10.78 -11.16 -5.43
C THR A 400 10.67 -11.53 -3.94
N VAL A 401 11.76 -11.96 -3.31
CA VAL A 401 11.79 -12.31 -1.89
C VAL A 401 12.83 -11.44 -1.19
N ALA A 402 12.35 -10.35 -0.62
CA ALA A 402 12.98 -9.66 0.51
C ALA A 402 11.88 -9.32 1.51
#